data_AF-A0A1D8ELW8-F1
#
_entry.id   AF-A0A1D8ELW8-F1
#
_cell.length_a   1.000
_cell.length_b   1.000
_cell.length_c   1.000
_cell.angle_alpha   90.00
_cell.angle_beta   90.00
_cell.angle_gamma   90.00
#
_symmetry.space_group_name_H-M   'P 1'
#
loop_
_entity.id
_entity.type
_entity.pdbx_description
1 polymer ?
#
loop_
_entity_poly.entity_id
_entity_poly.type
_entity_poly.pdbx_seq_one_letter_code
_entity_poly.pdbx_strand_id
1 'polypeptide(L)'
;EGGLWQLITICALGAFVSWALREVEICRKLGMGYHVPFAFSVAIFAYFTLVVIRPVLMGAWGHGFPYGILSHLDWVSNVGYQYLHF
;
A
#
# COMPACT_ATOMS: atom_id res chain seq x y z
N GLU A 1 -1.89 4.71 -20.91
CA GLU A 1 -2.55 5.75 -20.09
C GLU A 1 -2.62 5.25 -18.66
N GLY A 2 -2.03 5.96 -17.70
CA GLY A 2 -1.88 5.49 -16.31
C GLY A 2 -1.35 6.53 -15.32
N GLY A 3 -1.15 7.78 -15.76
CA GLY A 3 -0.58 8.83 -14.93
C GLY A 3 -1.44 9.20 -13.71
N LEU A 4 -2.77 9.13 -13.84
CA LEU A 4 -3.68 9.33 -12.71
C LEU A 4 -3.46 8.28 -11.61
N TRP A 5 -3.27 7.01 -11.99
CA TRP A 5 -3.01 5.94 -11.01
C TRP A 5 -1.68 6.18 -10.26
N GLN A 6 -0.64 6.64 -10.95
CA GLN A 6 0.65 6.96 -10.33
C GLN A 6 0.51 8.12 -9.33
N LEU A 7 -0.20 9.19 -9.73
CA LEU A 7 -0.44 10.34 -8.85
C LEU A 7 -1.26 9.94 -7.62
N ILE A 8 -2.33 9.18 -7.80
CA ILE A 8 -3.16 8.66 -6.70
C ILE A 8 -2.31 7.82 -5.75
N THR A 9 -1.45 6.96 -6.27
CA THR A 9 -0.57 6.10 -5.46
C THR A 9 0.42 6.91 -4.63
N ILE A 10 1.02 7.97 -5.21
CA ILE A 10 1.92 8.87 -4.48
C ILE A 10 1.15 9.61 -3.37
N CYS A 11 -0.03 10.14 -3.68
CA CYS A 11 -0.89 10.81 -2.69
C CYS A 11 -1.34 9.85 -1.58
N ALA A 12 -1.69 8.60 -1.91
CA ALA A 12 -2.10 7.59 -0.95
C ALA A 12 -0.96 7.21 -0.01
N LEU A 13 0.25 6.98 -0.53
CA LEU A 13 1.44 6.72 0.28
C LEU A 13 1.75 7.89 1.21
N GLY A 14 1.71 9.13 0.69
CA GLY A 14 1.91 10.34 1.49
C GLY A 14 0.88 10.47 2.62
N ALA A 15 -0.39 10.17 2.33
CA ALA A 15 -1.46 10.20 3.32
C ALA A 15 -1.28 9.13 4.40
N PHE A 16 -0.90 7.90 4.05
CA PHE A 16 -0.66 6.83 5.00
C PHE A 16 0.54 7.12 5.92
N VAL A 17 1.65 7.62 5.37
CA VAL A 17 2.81 8.00 6.17
C VAL A 17 2.48 9.18 7.09
N SER A 18 1.78 10.20 6.58
CA SER A 18 1.34 11.33 7.41
C SER A 18 0.40 10.88 8.54
N TRP A 19 -0.45 9.89 8.28
CA TRP A 19 -1.31 9.31 9.31
C TRP A 19 -0.52 8.55 10.38
N ALA A 20 0.48 7.76 9.98
CA ALA A 20 1.37 7.07 10.93
C ALA A 20 2.13 8.08 11.81
N LEU A 21 2.61 9.19 11.23
CA LEU A 21 3.25 10.28 11.98
C LEU A 21 2.28 10.95 12.97
N ARG A 22 1.01 11.15 12.57
CA ARG A 22 -0.04 11.63 13.46
C ARG A 22 -0.23 10.70 14.67
N GLU A 23 -0.22 9.38 14.48
CA GLU A 23 -0.31 8.43 15.59
C GLU A 23 0.90 8.50 16.52
N VAL A 24 2.11 8.68 15.97
CA VAL A 24 3.33 8.89 16.77
C VAL A 24 3.22 10.16 17.63
N GLU A 25 2.70 11.26 17.08
CA GLU A 25 2.47 12.48 17.86
C GLU A 25 1.47 12.29 18.99
N ILE A 26 0.41 11.51 18.76
CA ILE A 26 -0.60 11.19 19.78
C ILE A 26 0.04 10.33 20.89
N CYS A 27 0.81 9.30 20.55
CA CYS A 27 1.53 8.48 21.53
C CYS A 27 2.48 9.33 22.38
N ARG A 28 3.20 10.28 21.77
CA ARG A 28 4.08 11.23 22.47
C ARG A 28 3.33 12.13 23.45
N LYS A 29 2.17 12.67 23.04
CA LYS A 29 1.35 13.56 23.86
C LYS A 29 0.70 12.83 25.05
N LEU A 30 0.36 11.55 24.89
CA LEU A 30 -0.28 10.74 25.92
C LEU A 30 0.69 9.93 26.79
N GLY A 31 2.01 9.96 26.48
CA GLY A 31 2.99 9.14 27.19
C GLY A 31 2.80 7.62 26.98
N MET A 32 2.19 7.24 25.86
CA MET A 32 1.91 5.84 25.51
C MET A 32 3.03 5.23 24.65
N GLY A 33 3.12 3.89 24.66
CA GLY A 33 4.05 3.16 23.78
C GLY A 33 3.65 3.21 22.29
N TYR A 34 4.62 2.97 21.40
CA TYR A 34 4.47 3.08 19.94
C TYR A 34 3.99 1.82 19.22
N HIS A 35 3.38 0.87 19.93
CA HIS A 35 2.94 -0.41 19.34
C HIS A 35 1.96 -0.22 18.18
N VAL A 36 1.03 0.74 18.31
CA VAL A 36 0.01 1.03 17.29
C VAL A 36 0.62 1.58 15.99
N PRO A 37 1.37 2.71 15.99
CA PRO A 37 1.97 3.22 14.75
C PRO A 37 2.99 2.24 14.16
N PHE A 38 3.66 1.43 14.99
CA PHE A 38 4.56 0.39 14.51
C PHE A 38 3.79 -0.72 13.76
N ALA A 39 2.72 -1.26 14.34
CA ALA A 39 1.87 -2.24 13.66
C ALA A 39 1.25 -1.67 12.37
N PHE A 40 0.82 -0.40 12.38
CA PHE A 40 0.30 0.26 11.19
C PHE A 40 1.36 0.40 10.09
N SER A 41 2.62 0.65 10.45
CA SER A 41 3.71 0.72 9.46
C SER A 41 3.93 -0.59 8.69
N VAL A 42 3.66 -1.75 9.31
CA VAL A 42 3.68 -3.06 8.62
C VAL A 42 2.58 -3.14 7.56
N ALA A 43 1.38 -2.60 7.83
CA ALA A 43 0.31 -2.54 6.85
C ALA A 43 0.65 -1.58 5.68
N ILE A 44 1.26 -0.43 5.98
CA ILE A 44 1.78 0.49 4.94
C ILE A 44 2.82 -0.22 4.07
N PHE A 45 3.72 -0.99 4.69
CA PHE A 45 4.73 -1.76 3.97
C PHE A 45 4.11 -2.82 3.05
N ALA A 46 3.05 -3.51 3.48
CA ALA A 46 2.32 -4.45 2.63
C ALA A 46 1.74 -3.73 1.40
N TYR A 47 1.06 -2.60 1.60
CA TYR A 47 0.53 -1.79 0.49
C TYR A 47 1.67 -1.33 -0.45
N PHE A 48 2.74 -0.75 0.08
CA PHE A 48 3.91 -0.31 -0.69
C PHE A 48 4.55 -1.45 -1.50
N THR A 49 4.58 -2.66 -0.94
CA THR A 49 5.11 -3.82 -1.63
C THR A 49 4.28 -4.17 -2.88
N LEU A 50 2.95 -4.13 -2.77
CA LEU A 50 2.05 -4.50 -3.85
C LEU A 50 1.98 -3.44 -4.97
N VAL A 51 2.03 -2.15 -4.63
CA VAL A 51 1.84 -1.05 -5.60
C VAL A 51 3.15 -0.42 -6.09
N VAL A 52 4.28 -0.59 -5.37
CA VAL A 52 5.56 0.02 -5.76
C VAL A 52 6.66 -1.03 -5.91
N ILE A 53 7.01 -1.77 -4.86
CA ILE A 53 8.19 -2.66 -4.92
C ILE A 53 8.01 -3.73 -6.00
N ARG A 54 6.92 -4.50 -5.96
CA ARG A 54 6.68 -5.56 -6.96
C ARG A 54 6.59 -5.01 -8.39
N PRO A 55 5.82 -3.94 -8.68
CA PRO A 55 5.77 -3.38 -10.03
C PRO A 55 7.11 -2.84 -10.53
N VAL A 56 7.92 -2.23 -9.67
CA VAL A 56 9.27 -1.76 -10.01
C VAL A 56 10.19 -2.93 -10.32
N LEU A 57 10.18 -3.98 -9.49
CA LEU A 57 10.98 -5.20 -9.73
C LEU A 57 10.57 -5.95 -11.00
N MET A 58 9.29 -5.91 -11.36
CA MET A 58 8.77 -6.50 -12.60
C MET A 58 8.92 -5.57 -13.82
N GLY A 59 9.45 -4.36 -13.66
CA GLY A 59 9.71 -3.41 -14.75
C GLY A 59 8.48 -2.73 -15.35
N ALA A 60 7.29 -2.91 -14.77
CA ALA A 60 6.05 -2.32 -15.28
C ALA A 60 5.04 -2.00 -14.17
N TRP A 61 4.55 -0.76 -14.16
CA TRP A 61 3.53 -0.27 -13.22
C TRP A 61 2.18 -1.00 -13.33
N GLY A 62 1.91 -1.66 -14.46
CA GLY A 62 0.70 -2.46 -14.66
C GLY A 62 0.59 -3.70 -13.78
N HIS A 63 1.66 -4.10 -13.09
CA HIS A 63 1.61 -5.17 -12.10
C HIS A 63 1.01 -4.74 -10.75
N GLY A 64 0.85 -3.44 -10.51
CA GLY A 64 0.15 -2.93 -9.33
C GLY A 64 -1.35 -3.20 -9.43
N PHE A 65 -2.03 -3.32 -8.29
CA PHE A 65 -3.47 -3.54 -8.30
C PHE A 65 -4.23 -2.25 -8.72
N PRO A 66 -5.36 -2.38 -9.43
CA PRO A 66 -6.17 -1.24 -9.84
C PRO A 66 -7.05 -0.73 -8.69
N TYR A 67 -7.27 0.58 -8.63
CA TYR A 67 -8.19 1.19 -7.66
C TYR A 67 -9.64 1.08 -8.13
N GLY A 68 -10.29 -0.03 -7.80
CA GLY A 68 -11.72 -0.24 -8.02
C GLY A 68 -12.26 -1.43 -7.24
N ILE A 69 -13.55 -1.40 -6.89
CA ILE A 69 -14.15 -2.37 -5.96
C ILE A 69 -14.10 -3.80 -6.51
N LEU A 70 -14.43 -4.01 -7.78
CA LEU A 70 -14.39 -5.36 -8.38
C LEU A 70 -13.04 -5.63 -9.06
N SER A 71 -12.45 -4.61 -9.68
CA SER A 71 -11.20 -4.77 -10.42
C SER A 71 -10.00 -5.17 -9.54
N HIS A 72 -9.97 -4.79 -8.25
CA HIS A 72 -8.93 -5.28 -7.35
C HIS A 72 -9.11 -6.76 -7.00
N LEU A 73 -10.36 -7.27 -6.92
CA LEU A 73 -10.64 -8.68 -6.71
C LEU A 73 -10.24 -9.51 -7.94
N ASP A 74 -10.53 -9.00 -9.13
CA ASP A 74 -10.08 -9.61 -10.39
C ASP A 74 -8.55 -9.68 -10.45
N TRP A 75 -7.86 -8.61 -10.02
CA TRP A 75 -6.40 -8.60 -9.91
C TRP A 75 -5.89 -9.66 -8.94
N VAL A 76 -6.50 -9.81 -7.75
CA VAL A 76 -6.10 -10.82 -6.76
C VAL A 76 -6.25 -12.22 -7.34
N SER A 77 -7.39 -12.52 -7.98
CA SER A 77 -7.64 -13.80 -8.63
C SER A 77 -6.61 -14.10 -9.73
N ASN A 78 -6.41 -13.14 -10.63
CA ASN A 78 -5.48 -13.29 -11.75
C ASN A 78 -4.02 -13.48 -11.28
N VAL A 79 -3.57 -12.70 -10.29
CA VAL A 79 -2.23 -12.86 -9.72
C VAL A 79 -2.09 -14.21 -9.03
N GLY A 80 -3.11 -14.68 -8.31
CA GLY A 80 -3.08 -16.00 -7.68
C GLY A 80 -2.85 -17.13 -8.70
N TYR A 81 -3.63 -17.14 -9.78
CA TYR A 81 -3.52 -18.17 -10.82
C TYR A 81 -2.26 -18.03 -11.70
N GLN A 82 -1.71 -16.83 -11.86
CA GLN A 82 -0.46 -16.61 -12.60
C GLN A 82 0.74 -17.33 -11.98
N TYR A 83 0.72 -17.53 -10.66
CA TYR A 83 1.77 -18.26 -9.92
C TYR A 83 1.27 -19.62 -9.41
N LEU A 84 0.39 -20.28 -10.19
CA LEU A 84 -0.26 -21.57 -9.91
C LEU A 84 -1.37 -21.49 -8.84
N HIS A 85 -1.16 -22.09 -7.67
CA HIS A 85 -2.13 -22.16 -6.59
C HIS A 85 -1.59 -21.40 -5.39
N PHE A 86 -1.76 -20.08 -5.43
CA PHE A 86 -1.44 -19.19 -4.31
C PHE A 86 -2.50 -19.25 -3.20
#